data_AF-A0A2D8TAX9-F1
#
_entry.id   AF-A0A2D8TAX9-F1
#
_cell.length_a   1.000
_cell.length_b   1.000
_cell.length_c   1.000
_cell.angle_alpha   90.00
_cell.angle_beta   90.00
_cell.angle_gamma   90.00
#
_symmetry.space_group_name_H-M   'P 1'
#
loop_
_entity.id
_entity.type
_entity.pdbx_description
1 polymer ?
#
loop_
_entity_poly.entity_id
_entity_poly.type
_entity_poly.pdbx_seq_one_letter_code
_entity_poly.pdbx_strand_id
1 'polypeptide(L)'
;MIGGDRLALRPSFAALVEAEQELGPLFDLVERAADGKLSLADLVALFWHCLVDREALSREALGEAVLALGLAKVTPVLRAVLQQILAGK
;
A
#
# COMPACT_ATOMS: atom_id res chain seq x y z
N MET A 1 6.20 1.65 11.84
CA MET A 1 6.88 0.60 12.62
C MET A 1 5.98 -0.60 12.63
N ILE A 2 6.44 -1.73 12.12
CA ILE A 2 5.74 -3.03 12.21
C ILE A 2 6.72 -3.96 12.93
N GLY A 3 6.30 -4.59 14.03
CA GLY A 3 7.17 -5.51 14.78
C GLY A 3 8.45 -4.91 15.38
N GLY A 4 8.65 -3.58 15.34
CA GLY A 4 9.90 -2.93 15.74
C GLY A 4 10.77 -2.47 14.56
N ASP A 5 10.36 -2.74 13.31
CA ASP A 5 11.09 -2.34 12.11
C ASP A 5 10.44 -1.18 11.35
N ARG A 6 11.28 -0.32 10.77
CA ARG A 6 10.88 0.76 9.86
C ARG A 6 10.72 0.21 8.46
N LEU A 7 9.49 -0.11 8.07
CA LEU A 7 9.17 -0.43 6.68
C LEU A 7 9.12 0.83 5.83
N ALA A 8 9.72 0.78 4.64
CA ALA A 8 9.70 1.86 3.66
C ALA A 8 8.89 1.42 2.43
N LEU A 9 8.06 2.34 1.91
CA LEU A 9 7.29 2.14 0.68
C LEU A 9 7.89 2.99 -0.45
N ARG A 10 8.06 2.40 -1.63
CA ARG A 10 8.54 3.04 -2.84
C ARG A 10 7.67 2.61 -4.05
N PRO A 11 6.75 3.47 -4.53
CA PRO A 11 5.92 3.20 -5.69
C PRO A 11 6.72 3.34 -7.01
N SER A 12 7.69 2.47 -7.24
CA SER A 12 8.46 2.44 -8.49
C SER A 12 7.61 1.93 -9.66
N PHE A 13 8.02 2.19 -10.91
CA PHE A 13 7.31 1.70 -12.10
C PHE A 13 7.01 0.19 -12.03
N ALA A 14 8.02 -0.63 -11.72
CA ALA A 14 7.85 -2.08 -11.61
C ALA A 14 6.87 -2.45 -10.49
N ALA A 15 6.97 -1.81 -9.33
CA ALA A 15 6.05 -2.03 -8.21
C ALA A 15 4.60 -1.68 -8.58
N LEU A 16 4.40 -0.58 -9.30
CA LEU A 16 3.08 -0.13 -9.72
C LEU A 16 2.47 -1.01 -10.81
N VAL A 17 3.27 -1.51 -11.75
CA VAL A 17 2.82 -2.47 -12.77
C VAL A 17 2.36 -3.78 -12.10
N GLU A 18 3.10 -4.30 -11.12
CA GLU A 18 2.69 -5.49 -10.37
C GLU A 18 1.44 -5.24 -9.52
N ALA A 19 1.35 -4.04 -8.91
CA ALA A 19 0.15 -3.63 -8.19
C ALA A 19 -1.06 -3.55 -9.13
N GLU A 20 -0.93 -3.01 -10.34
CA GLU A 20 -2.02 -2.93 -11.32
C GLU A 20 -2.50 -4.29 -11.80
N GLN A 21 -1.59 -5.25 -11.99
CA GLN A 21 -1.96 -6.62 -12.36
C GLN A 21 -2.89 -7.27 -11.33
N GLU A 22 -2.75 -6.92 -10.05
CA GLU A 22 -3.57 -7.46 -8.97
C GLU A 22 -4.80 -6.59 -8.65
N LEU A 23 -4.63 -5.27 -8.61
CA LEU A 23 -5.63 -4.30 -8.14
C LEU A 23 -6.50 -3.71 -9.25
N GLY A 24 -6.13 -3.97 -10.51
CA GLY A 24 -6.66 -3.24 -11.66
C GLY A 24 -6.01 -1.86 -11.84
N PRO A 25 -6.55 -1.02 -12.74
CA PRO A 25 -5.96 0.25 -13.10
C PRO A 25 -5.70 1.18 -11.90
N LEU A 26 -4.56 1.88 -11.87
CA LEU A 26 -4.25 2.80 -10.76
C LEU A 26 -5.26 3.93 -10.62
N PHE A 27 -5.87 4.39 -11.72
CA PHE A 27 -6.91 5.42 -11.65
C PHE A 27 -8.15 4.91 -10.92
N ASP A 28 -8.63 3.70 -11.24
CA ASP A 28 -9.75 3.06 -10.54
C ASP A 28 -9.42 2.86 -9.06
N LEU A 29 -8.18 2.48 -8.72
CA LEU A 29 -7.72 2.34 -7.34
C LEU A 29 -7.79 3.67 -6.58
N VAL A 30 -7.34 4.77 -7.20
CA VAL A 30 -7.40 6.12 -6.63
C VAL A 30 -8.85 6.56 -6.42
N GLU A 31 -9.73 6.32 -7.38
CA GLU A 31 -11.16 6.64 -7.27
C GLU A 31 -11.81 5.86 -6.12
N ARG A 32 -11.56 4.54 -6.02
CA ARG A 32 -12.04 3.72 -4.90
C ARG A 32 -11.56 4.27 -3.55
N ALA A 33 -10.32 4.73 -3.47
CA ALA A 33 -9.79 5.33 -2.26
C ALA A 33 -10.47 6.66 -1.92
N ALA A 34 -10.71 7.53 -2.91
CA ALA A 34 -11.40 8.81 -2.73
C ALA A 34 -12.87 8.61 -2.27
N ASP A 35 -13.53 7.59 -2.81
CA ASP A 35 -14.91 7.21 -2.49
C ASP A 35 -15.06 6.48 -1.14
N GLY A 36 -13.95 6.16 -0.45
CA GLY A 36 -13.98 5.37 0.77
C GLY A 36 -14.36 3.90 0.55
N LYS A 37 -14.20 3.39 -0.67
CA LYS A 37 -14.51 2.01 -1.08
C LYS A 37 -13.29 1.09 -1.11
N LEU A 38 -12.12 1.60 -0.75
CA LEU A 38 -10.90 0.82 -0.70
C LEU A 38 -11.00 -0.25 0.40
N SER A 39 -10.88 -1.52 0.01
CA SER A 39 -10.88 -2.61 0.98
C SER A 39 -9.55 -2.69 1.75
N LEU A 40 -9.55 -3.40 2.87
CA LEU A 40 -8.30 -3.71 3.58
C LEU A 40 -7.34 -4.51 2.70
N ALA A 41 -7.86 -5.42 1.88
CA ALA A 41 -7.07 -6.22 0.96
C ALA A 41 -6.39 -5.35 -0.11
N ASP A 42 -7.10 -4.36 -0.67
CA ASP A 42 -6.54 -3.41 -1.63
C ASP A 42 -5.37 -2.62 -1.02
N LEU A 43 -5.56 -2.12 0.20
CA LEU A 43 -4.53 -1.36 0.93
C LEU A 43 -3.29 -2.22 1.18
N VAL A 44 -3.47 -3.44 1.67
CA VAL A 44 -2.35 -4.37 1.96
C VAL A 44 -1.65 -4.78 0.66
N ALA A 45 -2.37 -5.03 -0.43
CA ALA A 45 -1.79 -5.34 -1.73
C ALA A 45 -0.92 -4.18 -2.25
N LEU A 46 -1.44 -2.95 -2.20
CA LEU A 46 -0.69 -1.77 -2.63
C LEU A 46 0.59 -1.59 -1.81
N PHE A 47 0.49 -1.74 -0.49
CA PHE A 47 1.65 -1.63 0.41
C PHE A 47 2.66 -2.75 0.17
N TRP A 48 2.19 -3.98 -0.04
CA TRP A 48 3.04 -5.13 -0.35
C TRP A 48 3.87 -4.90 -1.61
N HIS A 49 3.21 -4.47 -2.69
CA HIS A 49 3.90 -4.18 -3.95
C HIS A 49 4.84 -2.99 -3.85
N CYS A 50 4.51 -1.98 -3.05
CA CYS A 50 5.39 -0.84 -2.81
C CYS A 50 6.47 -1.10 -1.75
N LEU A 51 6.46 -2.22 -1.03
CA LEU A 51 7.41 -2.48 0.05
C LEU A 51 8.83 -2.68 -0.50
N VAL A 52 9.79 -1.91 0.04
CA VAL A 52 11.20 -1.92 -0.42
C VAL A 52 11.91 -3.22 -0.06
N ASP A 53 11.74 -3.69 1.16
CA ASP A 53 12.34 -4.94 1.65
C ASP A 53 11.23 -5.91 2.05
N ARG A 54 11.07 -6.96 1.24
CA ARG A 54 10.09 -8.02 1.44
C ARG A 54 10.72 -9.29 2.02
N GLU A 55 12.05 -9.36 2.13
CA GLU A 55 12.73 -10.55 2.63
C GLU A 55 12.53 -10.72 4.14
N ALA A 56 12.36 -9.61 4.84
CA ALA A 56 12.13 -9.59 6.29
C ALA A 56 10.65 -9.78 6.71
N LEU A 57 9.70 -9.84 5.76
CA LEU A 57 8.27 -9.78 6.09
C LEU A 57 7.40 -10.56 5.09
N SER A 58 6.50 -11.42 5.59
CA SER A 58 5.48 -12.03 4.74
C SER A 58 4.30 -11.08 4.50
N ARG A 59 3.53 -11.33 3.44
CA ARG A 59 2.36 -10.51 3.10
C ARG A 59 1.28 -10.60 4.18
N GLU A 60 1.11 -11.77 4.76
CA GLU A 60 0.19 -12.02 5.86
C GLU A 60 0.62 -11.21 7.10
N ALA A 61 1.92 -11.20 7.42
CA ALA A 61 2.45 -10.42 8.54
C ALA A 61 2.28 -8.90 8.33
N LEU A 62 2.42 -8.42 7.10
CA LEU A 62 2.07 -7.03 6.76
C LEU A 62 0.59 -6.73 7.03
N GLY A 63 -0.31 -7.63 6.62
CA GLY A 63 -1.75 -7.50 6.85
C GLY A 63 -2.11 -7.45 8.34
N GLU A 64 -1.58 -8.38 9.13
CA GLU A 64 -1.77 -8.41 10.59
C GLU A 64 -1.24 -7.14 11.27
N ALA A 65 -0.11 -6.63 10.80
CA ALA A 65 0.45 -5.40 11.34
C ALA A 65 -0.36 -4.15 10.97
N VAL A 66 -0.90 -4.08 9.76
CA VAL A 66 -1.85 -3.03 9.36
C VAL A 66 -3.10 -3.09 10.25
N LEU A 67 -3.63 -4.28 10.51
CA LEU A 67 -4.77 -4.50 11.39
C LEU A 67 -4.47 -4.03 12.83
N ALA A 68 -3.31 -4.42 13.37
CA ALA A 68 -2.87 -4.06 14.72
C ALA A 68 -2.64 -2.54 14.89
N LEU A 69 -2.14 -1.86 13.85
CA LEU A 69 -1.99 -0.39 13.85
C LEU A 69 -3.34 0.34 13.70
N GLY A 70 -4.27 -0.27 12.96
CA GLY A 70 -5.59 0.28 12.65
C GLY A 70 -5.60 1.28 11.50
N LEU A 71 -6.73 1.35 10.80
CA LEU A 71 -6.89 2.17 9.58
C LEU A 71 -6.51 3.65 9.79
N ALA A 72 -6.93 4.24 10.91
CA ALA A 72 -6.63 5.65 11.20
C ALA A 72 -5.12 5.99 11.20
N LYS A 73 -4.26 5.03 11.57
CA LYS A 73 -2.81 5.23 11.61
C LYS A 73 -2.14 4.95 10.26
N VAL A 74 -2.73 4.10 9.42
CA VAL A 74 -2.18 3.76 8.09
C VAL A 74 -2.70 4.68 6.98
N THR A 75 -3.86 5.31 7.14
CA THR A 75 -4.44 6.23 6.14
C THR A 75 -3.49 7.37 5.72
N PRO A 76 -2.71 8.01 6.61
CA PRO A 76 -1.73 9.02 6.19
C PRO A 76 -0.65 8.48 5.24
N VAL A 77 -0.20 7.24 5.47
CA VAL A 77 0.79 6.55 4.60
C VAL A 77 0.16 6.24 3.25
N LEU A 78 -1.08 5.71 3.25
CA LEU A 78 -1.84 5.47 2.03
C LEU A 78 -1.99 6.75 1.21
N ARG A 79 -2.37 7.87 1.85
CA ARG A 79 -2.49 9.18 1.19
C ARG A 79 -1.18 9.58 0.52
N ALA A 80 -0.05 9.42 1.20
CA ALA A 80 1.25 9.77 0.63
C ALA A 80 1.58 8.93 -0.62
N VAL A 81 1.33 7.61 -0.57
CA VAL A 81 1.56 6.72 -1.73
C VAL A 81 0.67 7.09 -2.91
N LEU A 82 -0.64 7.32 -2.68
CA LEU A 82 -1.56 7.73 -3.75
C LEU A 82 -1.16 9.09 -4.36
N GLN A 83 -0.68 10.03 -3.54
CA GLN A 83 -0.15 11.30 -4.04
C GLN A 83 1.11 11.12 -4.89
N GLN A 84 2.01 10.22 -4.52
CA GLN A 84 3.20 9.89 -5.31
C GLN A 84 2.85 9.28 -6.67
N ILE A 85 1.87 8.37 -6.69
CA ILE A 85 1.34 7.77 -7.93
C ILE A 85 0.81 8.86 -8.86
N LEU A 86 -0.06 9.75 -8.36
CA LEU A 86 -0.65 10.84 -9.15
C LEU A 86 0.38 11.89 -9.59
N ALA A 87 1.40 12.14 -8.78
CA ALA A 87 2.43 13.13 -9.07
C ALA A 87 3.60 12.59 -9.92
N GLY A 88 3.69 11.27 -10.11
CA GLY A 88 4.81 10.61 -10.80
C GLY A 88 6.16 10.76 -10.09
N LYS A 89 6.19 10.59 -8.76
CA LYS A 89 7.39 10.81 -7.91
C LYS A 89 7.81 9.57 -7.11
#